data_AF-A0A0F9K7U0-F1
#
_entry.id   AF-A0A0F9K7U0-F1
#
_cell.length_a   1.000
_cell.length_b   1.000
_cell.length_c   1.000
_cell.angle_alpha   90.00
_cell.angle_beta   90.00
_cell.angle_gamma   90.00
#
_symmetry.space_group_name_H-M   'P 1'
#
loop_
_entity.id
_entity.type
_entity.pdbx_description
1 polymer ?
#
loop_
_entity_poly.entity_id
_entity_poly.type
_entity_poly.pdbx_seq_one_letter_code
_entity_poly.pdbx_strand_id
1 'polypeptide(L)'
;MASERQAPDAILAQTNLSGVVGDIQDDPDSPDANWLTASGNNVNTDARVSFPTPTGSPDVGADLQEFRAEVREFDTGQTGTPKARIELWENGALVRARSNVNVSGTSQVIAFTWNANELGTADGSLVECKVVGTKSGGSPSSRNTVEVGAVEWNVTFTAGTTFFETLSATAVAGSTMSNVPTYVESLAATATPLASLNLKMFVSLTATAAAISTITKKMFETLSATAAGVATINGAKFVQQTLSATATPISTISNLPTFTETLSSTASALSTIVTDFIAGVTTGRLYWGRTKSSLHACWRWLHTKRRKGGL
;
A
#
# COMPACT_ATOMS: atom_id res chain seq x y z
N MET A 1 -2.58 -34.63 8.48
CA MET A 1 -1.94 -33.32 8.72
C MET A 1 -0.76 -33.24 7.78
N ALA A 2 -0.65 -32.14 7.04
CA ALA A 2 0.48 -31.82 6.20
C ALA A 2 1.45 -30.92 6.97
N SER A 3 2.72 -30.92 6.57
CA SER A 3 3.74 -30.02 7.10
C SER A 3 4.31 -29.16 5.97
N GLU A 4 4.53 -27.88 6.25
CA GLU A 4 5.15 -26.93 5.33
C GLU A 4 6.26 -26.18 6.06
N ARG A 5 7.44 -26.11 5.44
CA ARG A 5 8.54 -25.27 5.90
C ARG A 5 8.39 -23.88 5.30
N GLN A 6 8.29 -22.87 6.15
CA GLN A 6 8.32 -21.46 5.78
C GLN A 6 9.70 -20.87 6.11
N ALA A 7 10.35 -20.31 5.09
CA ALA A 7 11.53 -19.47 5.28
C ALA A 7 11.09 -18.00 5.46
N PRO A 8 11.88 -17.17 6.17
CA PRO A 8 11.60 -15.76 6.32
C PRO A 8 11.51 -15.02 4.99
N ASP A 9 10.59 -14.08 4.84
CA ASP A 9 10.46 -13.26 3.62
C ASP A 9 10.93 -11.81 3.81
N ALA A 10 10.99 -11.32 5.05
CA ALA A 10 11.60 -10.03 5.38
C ALA A 10 12.21 -9.99 6.79
N ILE A 11 13.19 -9.10 6.97
CA ILE A 11 13.68 -8.66 8.28
C ILE A 11 12.90 -7.40 8.66
N LEU A 12 12.03 -7.51 9.67
CA LEU A 12 11.17 -6.41 10.15
C LEU A 12 11.90 -5.50 11.13
N ALA A 13 12.82 -6.05 11.92
CA ALA A 13 13.67 -5.30 12.83
C ALA A 13 14.97 -6.06 13.07
N GLN A 14 16.07 -5.32 13.24
CA GLN A 14 17.38 -5.89 13.49
C GLN A 14 18.20 -4.93 14.35
N THR A 15 18.75 -5.43 15.45
CA THR A 15 19.59 -4.64 16.37
C THR A 15 20.95 -5.30 16.52
N ASN A 16 22.02 -4.54 16.30
CA ASN A 16 23.42 -4.98 16.43
C ASN A 16 23.78 -6.24 15.61
N LEU A 17 23.01 -6.52 14.58
CA LEU A 17 23.32 -7.51 13.55
C LEU A 17 23.37 -6.79 12.21
N SER A 18 24.13 -7.32 11.26
CA SER A 18 24.17 -6.89 9.86
C SER A 18 24.04 -8.10 8.93
N GLY A 19 23.33 -7.94 7.82
CA GLY A 19 23.07 -8.97 6.83
C GLY A 19 21.76 -8.68 6.09
N VAL A 20 21.33 -9.61 5.25
CA VAL A 20 20.07 -9.54 4.51
C VAL A 20 19.20 -10.76 4.79
N VAL A 21 17.92 -10.74 4.40
CA VAL A 21 17.01 -11.87 4.61
C VAL A 21 17.52 -13.17 3.95
N GLY A 22 18.22 -13.06 2.81
CA GLY A 22 18.82 -14.22 2.14
C GLY A 22 19.87 -14.95 2.99
N ASP A 23 20.49 -14.28 3.96
CA ASP A 23 21.50 -14.87 4.85
C ASP A 23 20.88 -15.77 5.93
N ILE A 24 19.55 -15.88 6.01
CA ILE A 24 18.82 -16.66 7.04
C ILE A 24 17.67 -17.51 6.48
N GLN A 25 17.58 -17.63 5.15
CA GLN A 25 16.51 -18.38 4.49
C GLN A 25 16.80 -19.89 4.36
N ASP A 26 18.00 -20.32 4.73
CA ASP A 26 18.41 -21.72 4.60
C ASP A 26 17.77 -22.63 5.66
N ASP A 27 17.82 -23.94 5.44
CA ASP A 27 17.38 -24.95 6.39
C ASP A 27 18.35 -25.01 7.59
N PRO A 28 17.92 -24.79 8.84
CA PRO A 28 18.79 -24.92 10.01
C PRO A 28 19.45 -26.30 10.17
N ASP A 29 18.93 -27.37 9.56
CA ASP A 29 19.59 -28.69 9.56
C ASP A 29 20.65 -28.86 8.46
N SER A 30 20.64 -27.98 7.45
CA SER A 30 21.62 -27.97 6.36
C SER A 30 22.00 -26.54 5.96
N PRO A 31 22.51 -25.73 6.91
CA PRO A 31 22.74 -24.31 6.70
C PRO A 31 23.94 -24.04 5.79
N ASP A 32 23.89 -22.92 5.07
CA ASP A 32 25.00 -22.39 4.30
C ASP A 32 26.04 -21.67 5.20
N ALA A 33 26.94 -20.90 4.57
CA ALA A 33 27.99 -20.17 5.25
C ALA A 33 27.62 -18.72 5.60
N ASN A 34 26.39 -18.27 5.32
CA ASN A 34 25.93 -16.91 5.52
C ASN A 34 25.33 -16.74 6.92
N TRP A 35 25.49 -15.53 7.49
CA TRP A 35 25.08 -15.23 8.86
C TRP A 35 24.68 -13.76 8.99
N LEU A 36 23.63 -13.49 9.76
CA LEU A 36 23.48 -12.19 10.39
C LEU A 36 24.61 -12.01 11.40
N THR A 37 25.56 -11.15 11.05
CA THR A 37 26.82 -10.97 11.77
C THR A 37 26.66 -9.91 12.85
N ALA A 38 27.15 -10.14 14.07
CA ALA A 38 27.02 -9.17 15.14
C ALA A 38 27.97 -7.96 14.96
N SER A 39 27.55 -6.78 15.38
CA SER A 39 28.37 -5.55 15.28
C SER A 39 29.57 -5.52 16.23
N GLY A 40 29.63 -6.46 17.18
CA GLY A 40 30.75 -6.66 18.09
C GLY A 40 30.45 -7.71 19.15
N ASN A 41 31.45 -8.04 19.95
CA ASN A 41 31.38 -9.12 20.94
C ASN A 41 30.66 -8.74 22.25
N ASN A 42 30.43 -7.44 22.50
CA ASN A 42 29.80 -6.91 23.72
C ASN A 42 28.47 -6.18 23.46
N VAL A 43 27.64 -6.72 22.56
CA VAL A 43 26.30 -6.19 22.27
C VAL A 43 25.24 -7.28 22.41
N ASN A 44 24.02 -6.92 22.85
CA ASN A 44 22.88 -7.84 22.70
C ASN A 44 22.41 -7.73 21.25
N THR A 45 21.95 -8.83 20.70
CA THR A 45 21.50 -8.92 19.30
C THR A 45 20.04 -9.29 19.24
N ASP A 46 19.33 -8.80 18.22
CA ASP A 46 18.03 -9.36 17.87
C ASP A 46 17.74 -9.22 16.38
N ALA A 47 17.06 -10.22 15.84
CA ALA A 47 16.50 -10.22 14.49
C ALA A 47 15.03 -10.65 14.58
N ARG A 48 14.12 -9.80 14.11
CA ARG A 48 12.70 -10.09 13.98
C ARG A 48 12.34 -10.20 12.50
N VAL A 49 11.73 -11.31 12.14
CA VAL A 49 11.46 -11.69 10.76
C VAL A 49 9.99 -12.06 10.57
N SER A 50 9.47 -11.82 9.37
CA SER A 50 8.15 -12.27 8.93
C SER A 50 8.27 -13.54 8.09
N PHE A 51 7.14 -14.21 7.89
CA PHE A 51 6.99 -15.36 7.00
C PHE A 51 5.84 -15.13 6.02
N PRO A 52 5.87 -15.77 4.84
CA PRO A 52 4.70 -15.86 3.97
C PRO A 52 3.51 -16.51 4.70
N THR A 53 2.29 -16.17 4.27
CA THR A 53 1.09 -16.86 4.74
C THR A 53 1.17 -18.34 4.38
N PRO A 54 1.02 -19.27 5.36
CA PRO A 54 0.97 -20.69 5.08
C PRO A 54 -0.11 -21.08 4.06
N THR A 55 0.11 -22.17 3.33
CA THR A 55 -0.83 -22.64 2.30
C THR A 55 -2.18 -23.10 2.84
N GLY A 56 -2.25 -23.42 4.13
CA GLY A 56 -3.49 -23.65 4.88
C GLY A 56 -3.39 -23.11 6.30
N SER A 57 -4.54 -22.89 6.94
CA SER A 57 -4.60 -22.41 8.32
C SER A 57 -3.85 -23.35 9.26
N PRO A 58 -2.92 -22.84 10.10
CA PRO A 58 -2.19 -23.66 11.06
C PRO A 58 -3.14 -24.45 11.98
N ASP A 59 -2.87 -25.74 12.16
CA ASP A 59 -3.68 -26.60 13.02
C ASP A 59 -3.53 -26.16 14.49
N VAL A 60 -4.68 -26.07 15.18
CA VAL A 60 -4.75 -25.81 16.61
C VAL A 60 -4.42 -27.08 17.39
N GLY A 61 -3.40 -27.01 18.23
CA GLY A 61 -2.94 -28.12 19.06
C GLY A 61 -1.61 -27.80 19.73
N ALA A 62 -1.32 -28.48 20.85
CA ALA A 62 -0.05 -28.30 21.53
C ALA A 62 1.11 -28.76 20.63
N ASP A 63 2.15 -27.95 20.54
CA ASP A 63 3.40 -28.26 19.86
C ASP A 63 3.28 -28.65 18.37
N LEU A 64 2.21 -28.18 17.70
CA LEU A 64 2.01 -28.43 16.26
C LEU A 64 2.71 -27.39 15.38
N GLN A 65 3.08 -26.24 15.94
CA GLN A 65 3.81 -25.20 15.24
C GLN A 65 5.21 -25.11 15.85
N GLU A 66 6.24 -24.95 15.03
CA GLU A 66 7.62 -24.89 15.52
C GLU A 66 8.43 -23.85 14.78
N PHE A 67 9.08 -22.96 15.53
CA PHE A 67 10.20 -22.19 15.00
C PHE A 67 11.51 -22.89 15.29
N ARG A 68 12.42 -22.83 14.32
CA ARG A 68 13.81 -23.26 14.50
C ARG A 68 14.73 -22.14 14.04
N ALA A 69 15.83 -21.98 14.76
CA ALA A 69 16.86 -21.02 14.40
C ALA A 69 18.23 -21.63 14.62
N GLU A 70 19.10 -21.51 13.63
CA GLU A 70 20.52 -21.77 13.79
C GLU A 70 21.19 -20.52 14.38
N VAL A 71 21.91 -20.72 15.47
CA VAL A 71 22.63 -19.68 16.18
C VAL A 71 24.06 -20.12 16.45
N ARG A 72 24.97 -19.14 16.58
CA ARG A 72 26.36 -19.40 16.98
C ARG A 72 26.90 -18.32 17.88
N GLU A 73 28.04 -18.60 18.49
CA GLU A 73 28.87 -17.60 19.13
C GLU A 73 29.52 -16.67 18.09
N PHE A 74 29.59 -15.37 18.38
CA PHE A 74 30.28 -14.40 17.52
C PHE A 74 31.75 -14.75 17.30
N ASP A 75 32.45 -15.16 18.37
CA ASP A 75 33.84 -15.59 18.31
C ASP A 75 34.12 -16.64 19.39
N THR A 76 34.46 -17.87 18.99
CA THR A 76 34.73 -19.00 19.90
C THR A 76 35.99 -18.80 20.75
N GLY A 77 36.85 -17.82 20.42
CA GLY A 77 38.01 -17.43 21.21
C GLY A 77 37.67 -16.49 22.37
N GLN A 78 36.44 -15.96 22.43
CA GLN A 78 36.00 -15.08 23.51
C GLN A 78 35.62 -15.87 24.77
N THR A 79 35.49 -15.16 25.89
CA THR A 79 35.01 -15.73 27.15
C THR A 79 33.51 -15.52 27.30
N GLY A 80 32.83 -16.48 27.95
CA GLY A 80 31.39 -16.42 28.20
C GLY A 80 30.63 -17.45 27.38
N THR A 81 29.39 -17.67 27.76
CA THR A 81 28.44 -18.56 27.07
C THR A 81 27.19 -17.74 26.84
N PRO A 82 27.10 -17.01 25.71
CA PRO A 82 25.98 -16.13 25.44
C PRO A 82 24.69 -16.95 25.37
N LYS A 83 23.56 -16.28 25.50
CA LYS A 83 22.26 -16.95 25.52
C LYS A 83 21.40 -16.50 24.38
N ALA A 84 20.65 -17.42 23.78
CA ALA A 84 19.65 -17.12 22.76
C ALA A 84 18.26 -17.56 23.22
N ARG A 85 17.22 -16.89 22.75
CA ARG A 85 15.84 -17.37 22.81
C ARG A 85 15.09 -17.02 21.54
N ILE A 86 14.03 -17.78 21.27
CA ILE A 86 13.05 -17.48 20.23
C ILE A 86 11.79 -16.93 20.90
N GLU A 87 11.18 -15.93 20.26
CA GLU A 87 9.90 -15.34 20.65
C GLU A 87 8.93 -15.42 19.47
N LEU A 88 7.68 -15.77 19.76
CA LEU A 88 6.53 -15.68 18.85
C LEU A 88 5.95 -14.27 18.95
N TRP A 89 5.86 -13.61 17.80
CA TRP A 89 5.27 -12.30 17.62
C TRP A 89 4.14 -12.40 16.60
N GLU A 90 3.15 -11.52 16.71
CA GLU A 90 2.10 -11.36 15.71
C GLU A 90 1.80 -9.87 15.52
N ASN A 91 1.87 -9.39 14.28
CA ASN A 91 1.56 -8.00 13.94
C ASN A 91 2.32 -6.99 14.82
N GLY A 92 3.61 -7.24 15.03
CA GLY A 92 4.47 -6.42 15.87
C GLY A 92 4.23 -6.47 17.39
N ALA A 93 3.38 -7.37 17.90
CA ALA A 93 3.17 -7.61 19.33
C ALA A 93 3.75 -8.95 19.79
N LEU A 94 4.35 -8.99 20.99
CA LEU A 94 4.86 -10.23 21.58
C LEU A 94 3.68 -11.11 22.04
N VAL A 95 3.63 -12.34 21.54
CA VAL A 95 2.64 -13.35 21.96
C VAL A 95 3.21 -14.23 23.06
N ARG A 96 4.38 -14.84 22.82
CA ARG A 96 5.06 -15.71 23.79
C ARG A 96 6.57 -15.74 23.58
N ALA A 97 7.32 -15.97 24.66
CA ALA A 97 8.78 -16.13 24.62
C ALA A 97 9.20 -17.49 25.19
N ARG A 98 10.18 -18.14 24.57
CA ARG A 98 10.87 -19.30 25.14
C ARG A 98 11.85 -18.85 26.23
N SER A 99 12.20 -19.75 27.15
CA SER A 99 13.36 -19.58 28.03
C SER A 99 14.68 -19.47 27.25
N ASN A 100 15.64 -18.75 27.83
CA ASN A 100 16.98 -18.61 27.26
C ASN A 100 17.74 -19.96 27.26
N VAL A 101 18.44 -20.23 26.17
CA VAL A 101 19.33 -21.38 25.97
C VAL A 101 20.76 -20.88 25.83
N ASN A 102 21.72 -21.59 26.43
CA ASN A 102 23.13 -21.31 26.22
C ASN A 102 23.53 -21.65 24.78
N VAL A 103 24.23 -20.72 24.12
CA VAL A 103 24.81 -20.91 22.79
C VAL A 103 26.29 -21.21 22.97
N SER A 104 26.78 -22.28 22.35
CA SER A 104 28.18 -22.66 22.41
C SER A 104 28.66 -23.21 21.06
N GLY A 105 29.86 -22.81 20.64
CA GLY A 105 30.46 -23.30 19.41
C GLY A 105 30.03 -22.55 18.15
N THR A 106 30.32 -23.15 17.00
CA THR A 106 30.22 -22.49 15.68
C THR A 106 28.85 -22.61 15.03
N SER A 107 27.99 -23.50 15.53
CA SER A 107 26.62 -23.72 15.04
C SER A 107 25.83 -24.53 16.06
N GLN A 108 24.60 -24.12 16.32
CA GLN A 108 23.65 -24.78 17.20
C GLN A 108 22.22 -24.43 16.79
N VAL A 109 21.38 -25.43 16.56
CA VAL A 109 19.95 -25.22 16.33
C VAL A 109 19.20 -25.13 17.65
N ILE A 110 18.38 -24.10 17.81
CA ILE A 110 17.40 -23.97 18.90
C ILE A 110 15.99 -24.01 18.33
N ALA A 111 15.08 -24.69 19.03
CA ALA A 111 13.68 -24.86 18.61
C ALA A 111 12.70 -24.26 19.62
N PHE A 112 11.52 -23.85 19.16
CA PHE A 112 10.43 -23.34 19.99
C PHE A 112 9.09 -23.78 19.43
N THR A 113 8.42 -24.68 20.16
CA THR A 113 7.10 -25.20 19.80
C THR A 113 5.97 -24.39 20.43
N TRP A 114 4.86 -24.25 19.68
CA TRP A 114 3.71 -23.45 20.09
C TRP A 114 2.39 -23.92 19.50
N ASN A 115 1.31 -23.36 20.04
CA ASN A 115 -0.06 -23.71 19.64
C ASN A 115 -0.67 -22.57 18.81
N ALA A 116 -1.22 -22.88 17.63
CA ALA A 116 -1.87 -21.90 16.75
C ALA A 116 -3.02 -21.12 17.42
N ASN A 117 -3.64 -21.65 18.48
CA ASN A 117 -4.65 -20.94 19.28
C ASN A 117 -4.09 -19.74 20.07
N GLU A 118 -2.77 -19.55 20.09
CA GLU A 118 -2.14 -18.35 20.65
C GLU A 118 -2.22 -17.15 19.69
N LEU A 119 -2.53 -17.37 18.40
CA LEU A 119 -2.63 -16.32 17.39
C LEU A 119 -4.01 -15.64 17.41
N GLY A 120 -4.03 -14.34 17.14
CA GLY A 120 -5.25 -13.61 16.81
C GLY A 120 -5.74 -13.86 15.38
N THR A 121 -4.84 -14.20 14.45
CA THR A 121 -5.13 -14.40 13.02
C THR A 121 -4.99 -15.88 12.64
N ALA A 122 -6.11 -16.54 12.39
CA ALA A 122 -6.17 -17.99 12.19
C ALA A 122 -5.47 -18.51 10.90
N ASP A 123 -5.14 -17.64 9.94
CA ASP A 123 -4.43 -18.03 8.73
C ASP A 123 -2.90 -17.97 8.86
N GLY A 124 -2.38 -17.41 9.95
CA GLY A 124 -0.94 -17.28 10.18
C GLY A 124 -0.24 -16.18 9.38
N SER A 125 -0.97 -15.32 8.65
CA SER A 125 -0.40 -14.30 7.74
C SER A 125 0.41 -13.17 8.41
N LEU A 126 0.32 -13.03 9.73
CA LEU A 126 1.00 -12.00 10.52
C LEU A 126 1.99 -12.57 11.54
N VAL A 127 2.31 -13.86 11.40
CA VAL A 127 3.25 -14.54 12.30
C VAL A 127 4.66 -14.02 12.06
N GLU A 128 5.33 -13.70 13.16
CA GLU A 128 6.70 -13.20 13.20
C GLU A 128 7.53 -14.04 14.17
N CYS A 129 8.79 -14.27 13.84
CA CYS A 129 9.77 -14.90 14.72
C CYS A 129 10.80 -13.85 15.12
N LYS A 130 11.09 -13.76 16.43
CA LYS A 130 12.20 -12.94 16.93
C LYS A 130 13.24 -13.80 17.63
N VAL A 131 14.46 -13.80 17.10
CA VAL A 131 15.63 -14.42 17.74
C VAL A 131 16.36 -13.36 18.54
N VAL A 132 16.52 -13.57 19.84
CA VAL A 132 17.16 -12.62 20.77
C VAL A 132 18.43 -13.23 21.35
N GLY A 133 19.57 -12.58 21.10
CA GLY A 133 20.87 -12.89 21.66
C GLY A 133 21.23 -11.99 22.85
N THR A 134 21.62 -12.60 23.96
CA THR A 134 22.12 -11.93 25.16
C THR A 134 23.61 -12.23 25.31
N LYS A 135 24.43 -11.18 25.23
CA LYS A 135 25.87 -11.30 25.46
C LYS A 135 26.19 -11.80 26.87
N SER A 136 27.34 -12.43 27.02
CA SER A 136 27.87 -12.81 28.33
C SER A 136 29.40 -12.82 28.33
N GLY A 137 30.01 -13.05 29.49
CA GLY A 137 31.47 -13.03 29.68
C GLY A 137 31.93 -11.93 30.62
N GLY A 138 33.23 -11.96 30.95
CA GLY A 138 33.86 -11.08 31.94
C GLY A 138 33.98 -9.63 31.49
N SER A 139 35.21 -9.21 31.18
CA SER A 139 35.49 -7.85 30.71
C SER A 139 34.83 -7.58 29.35
N PRO A 140 34.45 -6.32 29.04
CA PRO A 140 33.85 -5.96 27.76
C PRO A 140 34.60 -6.46 26.52
N SER A 141 35.94 -6.45 26.55
CA SER A 141 36.77 -6.89 25.42
C SER A 141 36.79 -8.40 25.21
N SER A 142 36.36 -9.16 26.21
CA SER A 142 36.43 -10.63 26.22
C SER A 142 35.04 -11.28 26.25
N ARG A 143 33.97 -10.50 26.10
CA ARG A 143 32.59 -11.02 26.06
C ARG A 143 32.31 -11.67 24.72
N ASN A 144 31.21 -12.43 24.68
CA ASN A 144 30.71 -13.05 23.48
C ASN A 144 29.22 -12.73 23.31
N THR A 145 28.72 -12.83 22.07
CA THR A 145 27.32 -12.62 21.72
C THR A 145 26.85 -13.67 20.70
N VAL A 146 25.61 -13.54 20.24
CA VAL A 146 24.95 -14.50 19.34
C VAL A 146 24.80 -13.92 17.95
N GLU A 147 25.15 -14.73 16.95
CA GLU A 147 24.84 -14.55 15.53
C GLU A 147 23.76 -15.54 15.09
N VAL A 148 23.09 -15.26 13.96
CA VAL A 148 21.95 -16.05 13.45
C VAL A 148 22.25 -16.49 12.01
N GLY A 149 22.20 -17.79 11.73
CA GLY A 149 22.55 -18.37 10.42
C GLY A 149 21.33 -18.83 9.60
N ALA A 150 20.27 -19.26 10.28
CA ALA A 150 19.04 -19.70 9.64
C ALA A 150 17.86 -19.50 10.57
N VAL A 151 16.68 -19.22 10.01
CA VAL A 151 15.41 -19.21 10.74
C VAL A 151 14.37 -19.90 9.88
N GLU A 152 13.52 -20.73 10.47
CA GLU A 152 12.39 -21.32 9.79
C GLU A 152 11.16 -21.44 10.71
N TRP A 153 10.00 -21.58 10.08
CA TRP A 153 8.77 -22.01 10.71
C TRP A 153 8.27 -23.30 10.06
N ASN A 154 8.23 -24.38 10.83
CA ASN A 154 7.57 -25.63 10.45
C ASN A 154 6.09 -25.53 10.85
N VAL A 155 5.25 -25.37 9.84
CA VAL A 155 3.80 -25.26 9.96
C VAL A 155 3.18 -26.64 9.86
N THR A 156 2.37 -27.03 10.84
CA THR A 156 1.43 -28.16 10.68
C THR A 156 0.06 -27.61 10.35
N PHE A 157 -0.56 -28.10 9.28
CA PHE A 157 -1.89 -27.69 8.87
C PHE A 157 -2.69 -28.85 8.25
N THR A 158 -4.01 -28.76 8.33
CA THR A 158 -4.90 -29.65 7.62
C THR A 158 -5.01 -29.16 6.18
N ALA A 159 -4.29 -29.82 5.26
CA ALA A 159 -4.46 -29.58 3.83
C ALA A 159 -5.94 -29.70 3.49
N GLY A 160 -6.53 -28.61 2.99
CA GLY A 160 -7.88 -28.67 2.48
C GLY A 160 -7.91 -29.70 1.37
N THR A 161 -8.65 -30.80 1.55
CA THR A 161 -8.90 -31.74 0.45
C THR A 161 -9.51 -30.92 -0.66
N THR A 162 -8.78 -30.74 -1.75
CA THR A 162 -9.34 -30.03 -2.89
C THR A 162 -10.59 -30.81 -3.30
N PHE A 163 -11.70 -30.12 -3.50
CA PHE A 163 -13.02 -30.71 -3.77
C PHE A 163 -13.02 -31.80 -4.86
N PHE A 164 -12.02 -31.76 -5.75
CA PHE A 164 -11.79 -32.74 -6.81
C PHE A 164 -11.32 -34.12 -6.33
N GLU A 165 -10.57 -34.23 -5.22
CA GLU A 165 -10.16 -35.53 -4.67
C GLU A 165 -11.33 -36.27 -4.02
N THR A 166 -12.28 -35.54 -3.44
CA THR A 166 -13.50 -36.13 -2.88
C THR A 166 -14.43 -36.65 -3.99
N LEU A 167 -14.47 -35.95 -5.12
CA LEU A 167 -15.23 -36.36 -6.31
C LEU A 167 -14.68 -37.65 -6.95
N SER A 168 -13.36 -37.77 -7.09
CA SER A 168 -12.74 -38.97 -7.68
C SER A 168 -12.90 -40.20 -6.79
N ALA A 169 -12.74 -40.07 -5.47
CA ALA A 169 -12.97 -41.16 -4.52
C ALA A 169 -14.44 -41.65 -4.52
N THR A 170 -15.40 -40.72 -4.64
CA THR A 170 -16.83 -41.06 -4.74
C THR A 170 -17.17 -41.75 -6.07
N ALA A 171 -16.56 -41.31 -7.18
CA ALA A 171 -16.76 -41.94 -8.49
C ALA A 171 -16.21 -43.38 -8.55
N VAL A 172 -15.10 -43.66 -7.86
CA VAL A 172 -14.51 -45.01 -7.81
C VAL A 172 -15.38 -45.96 -6.99
N ALA A 173 -15.89 -45.53 -5.83
CA ALA A 173 -16.78 -46.34 -4.99
C ALA A 173 -18.08 -46.76 -5.71
N GLY A 174 -18.62 -45.88 -6.58
CA GLY A 174 -19.80 -46.17 -7.39
C GLY A 174 -19.59 -47.28 -8.42
N SER A 175 -18.37 -47.43 -8.97
CA SER A 175 -18.10 -48.45 -10.00
C SER A 175 -18.02 -49.87 -9.42
N THR A 176 -17.58 -50.03 -8.17
CA THR A 176 -17.55 -51.32 -7.46
C THR A 176 -18.91 -51.82 -6.97
N MET A 177 -19.91 -50.95 -6.80
CA MET A 177 -21.26 -51.32 -6.34
C MET A 177 -22.30 -51.51 -7.46
N SER A 178 -21.91 -51.26 -8.72
CA SER A 178 -22.76 -51.39 -9.92
C SER A 178 -23.32 -52.81 -10.18
N ASN A 179 -22.77 -53.85 -9.54
CA ASN A 179 -23.18 -55.24 -9.75
C ASN A 179 -24.29 -55.74 -8.81
N VAL A 180 -24.88 -54.86 -7.99
CA VAL A 180 -25.99 -55.22 -7.09
C VAL A 180 -27.30 -54.64 -7.65
N PRO A 181 -28.27 -55.46 -8.11
CA PRO A 181 -29.50 -54.98 -8.75
C PRO A 181 -30.33 -54.02 -7.88
N THR A 182 -30.32 -54.21 -6.56
CA THR A 182 -30.98 -53.32 -5.59
C THR A 182 -30.28 -51.97 -5.42
N TYR A 183 -29.02 -51.86 -5.83
CA TYR A 183 -28.27 -50.61 -5.76
C TYR A 183 -28.67 -49.65 -6.90
N VAL A 184 -29.02 -50.16 -8.08
CA VAL A 184 -29.41 -49.34 -9.26
C VAL A 184 -30.69 -48.53 -8.98
N GLU A 185 -31.67 -49.13 -8.29
CA GLU A 185 -32.90 -48.41 -7.91
C GLU A 185 -32.63 -47.37 -6.80
N SER A 186 -31.76 -47.68 -5.84
CA SER A 186 -31.35 -46.71 -4.80
C SER A 186 -30.50 -45.56 -5.37
N LEU A 187 -29.67 -45.83 -6.38
CA LEU A 187 -28.81 -44.85 -7.06
C LEU A 187 -29.64 -43.97 -7.99
N ALA A 188 -30.66 -44.49 -8.67
CA ALA A 188 -31.61 -43.67 -9.43
C ALA A 188 -32.44 -42.75 -8.52
N ALA A 189 -32.81 -43.23 -7.32
CA ALA A 189 -33.52 -42.44 -6.31
C ALA A 189 -32.64 -41.39 -5.60
N THR A 190 -31.32 -41.55 -5.55
CA THR A 190 -30.37 -40.53 -5.03
C THR A 190 -29.74 -39.65 -6.12
N ALA A 191 -29.63 -40.12 -7.36
CA ALA A 191 -29.13 -39.34 -8.49
C ALA A 191 -30.10 -38.23 -8.92
N THR A 192 -31.40 -38.40 -8.70
CA THR A 192 -32.41 -37.36 -8.97
C THR A 192 -32.27 -36.14 -8.04
N PRO A 193 -32.15 -36.28 -6.71
CA PRO A 193 -31.84 -35.14 -5.85
C PRO A 193 -30.42 -34.61 -6.05
N LEU A 194 -29.41 -35.44 -6.36
CA LEU A 194 -28.04 -34.96 -6.68
C LEU A 194 -27.98 -34.16 -7.98
N ALA A 195 -28.66 -34.58 -9.06
CA ALA A 195 -28.77 -33.79 -10.29
C ALA A 195 -29.53 -32.47 -10.06
N SER A 196 -30.55 -32.50 -9.19
CA SER A 196 -31.29 -31.30 -8.78
C SER A 196 -30.43 -30.37 -7.92
N LEU A 197 -29.58 -30.92 -7.06
CA LEU A 197 -28.64 -30.16 -6.23
C LEU A 197 -27.51 -29.57 -7.08
N ASN A 198 -27.00 -30.34 -8.05
CA ASN A 198 -25.98 -29.90 -8.98
C ASN A 198 -26.54 -28.80 -9.89
N LEU A 199 -27.77 -28.95 -10.41
CA LEU A 199 -28.43 -27.89 -11.17
C LEU A 199 -28.68 -26.63 -10.31
N LYS A 200 -29.13 -26.78 -9.05
CA LYS A 200 -29.33 -25.63 -8.14
C LYS A 200 -28.00 -24.96 -7.77
N MET A 201 -26.93 -25.72 -7.54
CA MET A 201 -25.59 -25.18 -7.29
C MET A 201 -25.03 -24.50 -8.52
N PHE A 202 -25.17 -25.07 -9.72
CA PHE A 202 -24.73 -24.41 -10.95
C PHE A 202 -25.52 -23.14 -11.24
N VAL A 203 -26.84 -23.15 -11.03
CA VAL A 203 -27.68 -21.95 -11.15
C VAL A 203 -27.29 -20.89 -10.11
N SER A 204 -27.01 -21.32 -8.87
CA SER A 204 -26.51 -20.45 -7.81
C SER A 204 -25.15 -19.85 -8.15
N LEU A 205 -24.18 -20.65 -8.60
CA LEU A 205 -22.85 -20.17 -8.98
C LEU A 205 -22.92 -19.23 -10.18
N THR A 206 -23.77 -19.55 -11.17
CA THR A 206 -23.95 -18.70 -12.36
C THR A 206 -24.61 -17.38 -11.97
N ALA A 207 -25.59 -17.38 -11.06
CA ALA A 207 -26.20 -16.17 -10.52
C ALA A 207 -25.21 -15.35 -9.69
N THR A 208 -24.38 -15.98 -8.86
CA THR A 208 -23.33 -15.31 -8.09
C THR A 208 -22.25 -14.73 -9.00
N ALA A 209 -21.81 -15.45 -10.03
CA ALA A 209 -20.86 -14.95 -11.03
C ALA A 209 -21.43 -13.75 -11.81
N ALA A 210 -22.71 -13.80 -12.19
CA ALA A 210 -23.40 -12.66 -12.82
C ALA A 210 -23.54 -11.46 -11.87
N ALA A 211 -23.80 -11.70 -10.58
CA ALA A 211 -23.84 -10.67 -9.56
C ALA A 211 -22.47 -10.02 -9.34
N ILE A 212 -21.40 -10.81 -9.25
CA ILE A 212 -20.01 -10.32 -9.17
C ILE A 212 -19.68 -9.48 -10.41
N SER A 213 -19.98 -9.98 -11.62
CA SER A 213 -19.76 -9.22 -12.85
C SER A 213 -20.51 -7.88 -12.86
N THR A 214 -21.74 -7.85 -12.35
CA THR A 214 -22.54 -6.62 -12.23
C THR A 214 -21.94 -5.65 -11.21
N ILE A 215 -21.50 -6.14 -10.05
CA ILE A 215 -20.85 -5.34 -9.01
C ILE A 215 -19.53 -4.77 -9.54
N THR A 216 -18.69 -5.60 -10.16
CA THR A 216 -17.42 -5.18 -10.78
C THR A 216 -17.66 -4.09 -11.82
N LYS A 217 -18.64 -4.26 -12.73
CA LYS A 217 -19.00 -3.24 -13.72
C LYS A 217 -19.44 -1.93 -13.06
N LYS A 218 -20.27 -2.00 -12.01
CA LYS A 218 -20.71 -0.81 -11.25
C LYS A 218 -19.55 -0.11 -10.55
N MET A 219 -18.61 -0.87 -9.97
CA MET A 219 -17.40 -0.30 -9.35
C MET A 219 -16.53 0.42 -10.39
N PHE A 220 -16.35 -0.15 -11.59
CA PHE A 220 -15.61 0.53 -12.67
C PHE A 220 -16.33 1.78 -13.18
N GLU A 221 -17.67 1.74 -13.32
CA GLU A 221 -18.47 2.93 -13.66
C GLU A 221 -18.30 4.04 -12.61
N THR A 222 -18.35 3.70 -11.32
CA THR A 222 -18.13 4.65 -10.22
C THR A 222 -16.71 5.20 -10.23
N LEU A 223 -15.69 4.36 -10.39
CA LEU A 223 -14.30 4.79 -10.42
C LEU A 223 -14.02 5.71 -11.62
N SER A 224 -14.59 5.40 -12.79
CA SER A 224 -14.52 6.26 -13.98
C SER A 224 -15.20 7.61 -13.77
N ALA A 225 -16.35 7.63 -13.10
CA ALA A 225 -17.05 8.89 -12.76
C ALA A 225 -16.24 9.72 -11.75
N THR A 226 -15.63 9.08 -10.75
CA THR A 226 -14.73 9.74 -9.80
C THR A 226 -13.50 10.32 -10.51
N ALA A 227 -12.89 9.57 -11.43
CA ALA A 227 -11.75 10.05 -12.22
C ALA A 227 -12.12 11.26 -13.11
N ALA A 228 -13.29 11.23 -13.75
CA ALA A 228 -13.81 12.37 -14.52
C ALA A 228 -14.11 13.60 -13.64
N GLY A 229 -14.62 13.38 -12.43
CA GLY A 229 -14.81 14.43 -11.42
C GLY A 229 -13.49 15.06 -10.98
N VAL A 230 -12.46 14.25 -10.68
CA VAL A 230 -11.11 14.72 -10.33
C VAL A 230 -10.48 15.50 -11.49
N ALA A 231 -10.63 15.04 -12.73
CA ALA A 231 -10.15 15.76 -13.92
C ALA A 231 -10.85 17.12 -14.07
N THR A 232 -12.15 17.19 -13.79
CA THR A 232 -12.94 18.43 -13.82
C THR A 232 -12.50 19.41 -12.72
N ILE A 233 -12.22 18.92 -11.52
CA ILE A 233 -11.67 19.73 -10.40
C ILE A 233 -10.27 20.24 -10.75
N ASN A 234 -9.40 19.42 -11.35
CA ASN A 234 -8.07 19.85 -11.80
C ASN A 234 -8.16 20.88 -12.93
N GLY A 235 -9.10 20.70 -13.88
CA GLY A 235 -9.41 21.69 -14.91
C GLY A 235 -9.90 23.02 -14.32
N ALA A 236 -10.79 22.98 -13.33
CA ALA A 236 -11.27 24.16 -12.62
C ALA A 236 -10.15 24.88 -11.86
N LYS A 237 -9.22 24.14 -11.24
CA LYS A 237 -8.03 24.69 -10.58
C LYS A 237 -7.08 25.35 -11.59
N PHE A 238 -6.91 24.76 -12.77
CA PHE A 238 -6.15 25.36 -13.86
C PHE A 238 -6.81 26.65 -14.40
N VAL A 239 -8.13 26.67 -14.54
CA VAL A 239 -8.89 27.89 -14.89
C VAL A 239 -8.75 28.96 -13.80
N GLN A 240 -8.78 28.59 -12.53
CA GLN A 240 -8.60 29.53 -11.41
C GLN A 240 -7.17 30.10 -11.40
N GLN A 241 -6.15 29.28 -11.61
CA GLN A 241 -4.76 29.72 -11.75
C GLN A 241 -4.57 30.63 -12.97
N THR A 242 -5.19 30.29 -14.11
CA THR A 242 -5.17 31.11 -15.32
C THR A 242 -5.85 32.46 -15.08
N LEU A 243 -7.01 32.48 -14.41
CA LEU A 243 -7.71 33.71 -14.04
C LEU A 243 -6.89 34.56 -13.06
N SER A 244 -6.25 33.96 -12.05
CA SER A 244 -5.37 34.68 -11.11
C SER A 244 -4.13 35.23 -11.82
N ALA A 245 -3.54 34.48 -12.75
CA ALA A 245 -2.41 34.91 -13.57
C ALA A 245 -2.79 35.98 -14.61
N THR A 246 -4.05 36.04 -15.03
CA THR A 246 -4.57 37.09 -15.94
C THR A 246 -5.01 38.35 -15.16
N ALA A 247 -5.42 38.21 -13.90
CA ALA A 247 -5.76 39.32 -13.02
C ALA A 247 -4.52 40.13 -12.58
N THR A 248 -3.35 39.49 -12.48
CA THR A 248 -2.11 40.18 -12.09
C THR A 248 -1.68 41.26 -13.11
N PRO A 249 -1.62 40.97 -14.42
CA PRO A 249 -1.36 41.97 -15.45
C PRO A 249 -2.37 43.13 -15.47
N ILE A 250 -3.66 42.86 -15.20
CA ILE A 250 -4.70 43.89 -15.17
C ILE A 250 -4.46 44.87 -14.01
N SER A 251 -4.05 44.38 -12.83
CA SER A 251 -3.69 45.25 -11.70
C SER A 251 -2.42 46.08 -11.97
N THR A 252 -1.48 45.55 -12.76
CA THR A 252 -0.27 46.28 -13.16
C THR A 252 -0.60 47.34 -14.21
N ILE A 253 -1.50 47.06 -15.16
CA ILE A 253 -1.94 48.03 -16.18
C ILE A 253 -2.85 49.11 -15.57
N SER A 254 -3.71 48.78 -14.59
CA SER A 254 -4.52 49.76 -13.87
C SER A 254 -3.72 50.68 -12.96
N ASN A 255 -2.50 50.27 -12.58
CA ASN A 255 -1.57 51.06 -11.77
C ASN A 255 -0.58 51.89 -12.60
N LEU A 256 -0.60 51.80 -13.94
CA LEU A 256 0.11 52.78 -14.77
C LEU A 256 -0.66 54.12 -14.70
N PRO A 257 -0.06 55.21 -14.17
CA PRO A 257 -0.72 56.51 -14.08
C PRO A 257 -1.28 56.99 -15.43
N THR A 258 -0.58 56.63 -16.51
CA THR A 258 -0.97 56.94 -17.90
C THR A 258 -2.25 56.24 -18.35
N PHE A 259 -2.55 55.03 -17.88
CA PHE A 259 -3.79 54.33 -18.25
C PHE A 259 -5.00 54.98 -17.55
N THR A 260 -4.88 55.27 -16.27
CA THR A 260 -5.93 55.95 -15.47
C THR A 260 -6.18 57.38 -15.97
N GLU A 261 -5.14 58.12 -16.33
CA GLU A 261 -5.28 59.43 -16.97
C GLU A 261 -5.92 59.34 -18.37
N THR A 262 -5.58 58.34 -19.17
CA THR A 262 -6.16 58.15 -20.52
C THR A 262 -7.63 57.75 -20.41
N LEU A 263 -7.99 56.87 -19.48
CA LEU A 263 -9.37 56.45 -19.26
C LEU A 263 -10.23 57.59 -18.69
N SER A 264 -9.70 58.33 -17.71
CA SER A 264 -10.39 59.49 -17.12
C SER A 264 -10.55 60.63 -18.12
N SER A 265 -9.54 60.91 -18.94
CA SER A 265 -9.65 61.93 -19.99
C SER A 265 -10.63 61.52 -21.09
N THR A 266 -10.64 60.24 -21.50
CA THR A 266 -11.60 59.73 -22.49
C THR A 266 -13.03 59.75 -21.95
N ALA A 267 -13.24 59.34 -20.69
CA ALA A 267 -14.55 59.39 -20.04
C ALA A 267 -15.07 60.82 -19.88
N SER A 268 -14.21 61.77 -19.49
CA SER A 268 -14.59 63.19 -19.40
C SER A 268 -14.94 63.78 -20.77
N ALA A 269 -14.19 63.45 -21.83
CA ALA A 269 -14.47 63.91 -23.19
C ALA A 269 -15.82 63.38 -23.71
N LEU A 270 -16.10 62.09 -23.48
CA LEU A 270 -17.39 61.47 -23.81
C LEU A 270 -18.54 62.11 -23.03
N SER A 271 -18.37 62.36 -21.73
CA SER A 271 -19.37 63.05 -20.90
C SER A 271 -19.68 64.44 -21.43
N THR A 272 -18.67 65.21 -21.84
CA THR A 272 -18.87 66.54 -22.43
C THR A 272 -19.61 66.44 -23.77
N ILE A 273 -19.22 65.53 -24.65
CA ILE A 273 -19.89 65.33 -25.95
C ILE A 273 -21.37 64.95 -25.76
N VAL A 274 -21.66 64.04 -24.82
CA VAL A 274 -23.03 63.62 -24.52
C VAL A 274 -23.83 64.77 -23.93
N THR A 275 -23.25 65.54 -23.00
CA THR A 275 -23.93 66.70 -22.40
C THR A 275 -24.23 67.78 -23.45
N ASP A 276 -23.25 68.09 -24.30
CA ASP A 276 -23.41 69.07 -25.38
C ASP A 276 -24.43 68.59 -26.43
N PHE A 277 -24.43 67.30 -26.75
CA PHE A 277 -25.40 66.70 -27.66
C PHE A 277 -26.82 66.77 -27.08
N ILE A 278 -27.01 66.35 -25.82
CA ILE A 278 -28.32 66.42 -25.14
C ILE A 278 -28.80 67.86 -25.03
N ALA A 279 -27.92 68.80 -24.64
CA ALA A 279 -28.24 70.22 -24.56
C ALA A 279 -28.61 70.82 -25.93
N GLY A 280 -27.89 70.44 -27.00
CA GLY A 280 -28.20 70.84 -28.37
C GLY A 280 -29.55 70.31 -28.86
N VAL A 281 -29.88 69.06 -28.52
CA VAL A 281 -31.16 68.41 -28.86
C VAL A 281 -32.32 69.04 -28.09
N THR A 282 -32.17 69.28 -26.79
CA THR A 282 -33.25 69.86 -25.96
C THR A 282 -33.52 71.34 -26.23
N THR A 283 -32.53 72.10 -26.67
CA THR A 283 -32.71 73.53 -26.98
C THR A 283 -33.12 73.80 -28.43
N GLY A 284 -33.28 72.76 -29.26
CA GLY A 284 -33.65 72.90 -30.68
C GLY A 284 -32.62 73.65 -31.53
N ARG A 285 -31.41 73.86 -31.00
CA ARG A 285 -30.27 74.49 -31.69
C ARG A 285 -29.21 73.43 -31.93
N LEU A 286 -29.31 72.71 -33.05
CA LEU A 286 -28.17 71.95 -33.59
C LEU A 286 -27.05 72.95 -33.91
N TYR A 287 -26.12 73.11 -32.97
CA TYR A 287 -25.07 74.12 -32.94
C TYR A 287 -23.96 73.80 -33.97
N TRP A 288 -24.27 73.81 -35.27
CA TRP A 288 -23.30 73.63 -36.37
C TRP A 288 -22.30 74.79 -36.54
N GLY A 289 -22.33 75.80 -35.65
CA GLY A 289 -21.51 77.02 -35.75
C GLY A 289 -20.25 77.07 -34.87
N ARG A 290 -20.04 76.16 -33.90
CA ARG A 290 -18.88 76.20 -32.97
C ARG A 290 -17.93 75.01 -33.07
N THR A 291 -18.20 74.02 -33.90
CA THR A 291 -17.35 72.82 -34.03
C THR A 291 -16.05 73.08 -34.80
N LYS A 292 -15.95 74.13 -35.62
CA LYS A 292 -14.68 74.45 -36.30
C LYS A 292 -13.58 74.94 -35.35
N SER A 293 -13.89 75.64 -34.25
CA SER A 293 -12.86 76.15 -33.33
C SER A 293 -12.43 75.11 -32.30
N SER A 294 -13.34 74.26 -31.83
CA SER A 294 -13.04 73.18 -30.87
C SER A 294 -12.34 71.98 -31.53
N LEU A 295 -12.70 71.61 -32.76
CA LEU A 295 -11.94 70.61 -33.52
C LEU A 295 -10.54 71.12 -33.90
N HIS A 296 -10.38 72.40 -34.23
CA HIS A 296 -9.04 72.96 -34.44
C HIS A 296 -8.20 73.00 -33.15
N ALA A 297 -8.81 73.26 -32.00
CA ALA A 297 -8.12 73.24 -30.70
C ALA A 297 -7.70 71.82 -30.31
N CYS A 298 -8.56 70.82 -30.53
CA CYS A 298 -8.24 69.41 -30.32
C CYS A 298 -7.13 68.93 -31.27
N TRP A 299 -7.19 69.31 -32.56
CA TRP A 299 -6.16 68.99 -33.54
C TRP A 299 -4.82 69.67 -33.24
N ARG A 300 -4.82 70.95 -32.80
CA ARG A 300 -3.61 71.63 -32.31
C ARG A 300 -3.03 70.97 -31.06
N TRP A 301 -3.87 70.53 -30.11
CA TRP A 301 -3.41 69.84 -28.91
C TRP A 301 -2.72 68.50 -29.24
N LEU A 302 -3.32 67.70 -30.12
CA LEU A 302 -2.72 66.43 -30.61
C LEU A 302 -1.39 66.66 -31.35
N HIS A 303 -1.30 67.68 -32.22
CA HIS A 303 -0.05 68.00 -32.91
C HIS A 303 1.05 68.55 -31.98
N THR A 304 0.68 69.26 -30.91
CA THR A 304 1.65 69.82 -29.96
C THR A 304 2.22 68.74 -29.03
N LYS A 305 1.42 67.74 -28.64
CA LYS A 305 1.89 66.55 -27.91
C LYS A 305 2.81 65.68 -28.77
N ARG A 306 2.51 65.51 -30.06
CA ARG A 306 3.34 64.74 -31.00
C ARG A 306 4.68 65.41 -31.35
N ARG A 307 4.83 66.73 -31.15
CA ARG A 307 6.10 67.46 -31.33
C ARG A 307 6.96 67.61 -30.07
N LYS A 308 6.42 67.32 -28.87
CA LYS A 308 7.16 67.39 -27.59
C LYS A 308 7.50 66.03 -26.98
N GLY A 309 6.98 64.93 -27.53
CA GLY A 309 7.48 63.58 -27.28
C GLY A 309 8.53 63.22 -28.33
N GLY A 310 9.77 63.66 -28.14
CA GLY A 310 10.92 63.12 -28.86
C GLY A 310 11.36 61.83 -28.18
N LEU A 311 10.91 60.71 -28.74
CA LEU A 311 11.57 59.40 -28.83
C LEU A 311 10.83 58.62 -29.93
#